data_AF-A0A350PE59-F1
#
_entry.id   AF-A0A350PE59-F1
#
_cell.length_a   1.000
_cell.length_b   1.000
_cell.length_c   1.000
_cell.angle_alpha   90.00
_cell.angle_beta   90.00
_cell.angle_gamma   90.00
#
_symmetry.space_group_name_H-M   'P 1'
#
loop_
_entity.id
_entity.type
_entity.pdbx_description
1 polymer ?
#
loop_
_entity_poly.entity_id
_entity_poly.type
_entity_poly.pdbx_seq_one_letter_code
_entity_poly.pdbx_strand_id
1 'polypeptide(L)'
;NNMVTLEGQKMGKSLGNAINLHQFFTGEHKLLTRAWDSQVIRFFLLQSHYRSTTDFSEDALEAAETGLKNLYSMISTIEKAENGSGESF
;
A
#
# COMPACT_ATOMS: atom_id res chain seq x y z
N ASN A 1 -5.05 13.55 -11.46
CA ASN A 1 -3.95 13.98 -10.59
C ASN A 1 -4.40 13.80 -9.16
N ASN A 2 -4.03 12.67 -8.57
CA ASN A 2 -4.26 12.39 -7.15
C ASN A 2 -3.19 13.14 -6.35
N MET A 3 -3.61 13.86 -5.31
CA MET A 3 -2.71 14.58 -4.42
C MET A 3 -2.53 13.76 -3.14
N VAL A 4 -1.29 13.56 -2.71
CA VAL A 4 -0.99 12.89 -1.43
C VAL A 4 -0.80 13.92 -0.32
N THR A 5 -1.45 13.68 0.80
CA THR A 5 -1.35 14.48 2.04
C THR A 5 -0.77 13.64 3.17
N LEU A 6 -0.22 14.28 4.20
CA LEU A 6 0.17 13.69 5.48
C LEU A 6 -0.60 14.46 6.55
N GLU A 7 -1.49 13.79 7.28
CA GLU A 7 -2.38 14.42 8.27
C GLU A 7 -3.16 15.61 7.68
N GLY A 8 -3.63 15.46 6.43
CA GLY A 8 -4.33 16.52 5.70
C GLY A 8 -3.44 17.65 5.16
N GLN A 9 -2.15 17.69 5.49
CA GLN A 9 -1.20 18.62 4.91
C GLN A 9 -0.62 18.09 3.61
N LYS A 10 -0.64 18.89 2.54
CA LYS A 10 -0.01 18.52 1.26
C LYS A 10 1.46 18.10 1.46
N MET A 11 1.87 17.00 0.84
CA MET A 11 3.28 16.62 0.81
C MET A 11 4.07 17.53 -0.17
N GLY A 12 5.20 18.07 0.28
CA GLY A 12 6.01 18.98 -0.52
C GLY A 12 7.43 19.14 0.02
N LYS A 13 8.41 19.25 -0.90
CA LYS A 13 9.83 19.41 -0.53
C LYS A 13 10.07 20.64 0.35
N SER A 14 9.39 21.75 0.07
CA SER A 14 9.47 22.99 0.86
C SER A 14 8.93 22.84 2.29
N LEU A 15 8.05 21.87 2.53
CA LEU A 15 7.48 21.58 3.85
C LEU A 15 8.28 20.54 4.62
N GLY A 16 9.32 19.95 4.01
CA GLY A 16 10.17 18.94 4.64
C GLY A 16 9.48 17.62 4.98
N ASN A 17 8.30 17.38 4.40
CA ASN A 17 7.47 16.18 4.59
C ASN A 17 7.34 15.33 3.31
N ALA A 18 8.04 15.69 2.23
CA ALA A 18 8.04 14.91 0.99
C ALA A 18 8.96 13.70 1.09
N ILE A 19 8.39 12.50 0.94
CA ILE A 19 9.10 11.23 0.86
C ILE A 19 9.17 10.83 -0.61
N ASN A 20 10.36 10.48 -1.10
CA ASN A 20 10.51 9.95 -2.46
C ASN A 20 10.47 8.42 -2.47
N LEU A 21 10.28 7.81 -3.65
CA LEU A 21 10.17 6.36 -3.78
C LEU A 21 11.40 5.61 -3.28
N HIS A 22 12.60 6.13 -3.52
CA HIS A 22 13.82 5.51 -3.01
C HIS A 22 13.80 5.45 -1.48
N GLN A 23 13.41 6.54 -0.82
CA GLN A 23 13.26 6.59 0.63
C GLN A 23 12.19 5.64 1.16
N PHE A 24 11.07 5.47 0.44
CA PHE A 24 10.09 4.43 0.80
C PHE A 24 10.71 3.05 0.79
N PHE A 25 11.52 2.74 -0.23
CA PHE A 25 12.10 1.40 -0.42
C PHE A 25 13.31 1.14 0.48
N THR A 26 14.01 2.17 0.94
CA THR A 26 15.15 2.04 1.86
C THR A 26 14.79 2.31 3.32
N GLY A 27 13.67 2.98 3.58
CA GLY A 27 13.33 3.49 4.92
C GLY A 27 14.12 4.73 5.33
N GLU A 28 14.86 5.36 4.41
CA GLU A 28 15.75 6.50 4.69
C GLU A 28 15.00 7.85 4.74
N HIS A 29 13.92 7.91 5.51
CA HIS A 29 13.22 9.15 5.81
C HIS A 29 12.71 9.15 7.25
N LYS A 30 12.83 10.29 7.95
CA LYS A 30 12.44 10.47 9.36
C LYS A 30 10.96 10.20 9.68
N LEU A 31 10.11 10.08 8.66
CA LEU A 31 8.67 9.80 8.78
C LEU A 31 8.35 8.33 8.49
N LEU A 32 9.37 7.50 8.30
CA LEU A 32 9.25 6.07 8.09
C LEU A 32 9.97 5.36 9.23
N THR A 33 9.33 4.35 9.79
CA THR A 33 9.93 3.44 10.77
C THR A 33 10.69 2.30 10.10
N ARG A 34 10.40 2.03 8.82
CA ARG A 34 11.01 0.95 8.04
C ARG A 34 10.92 1.17 6.53
N ALA A 35 11.60 0.30 5.80
CA ALA A 35 11.44 0.13 4.36
C ALA A 35 10.10 -0.54 4.01
N TRP A 36 9.57 -0.17 2.85
CA TRP A 36 8.30 -0.66 2.30
C TRP A 36 8.50 -1.31 0.95
N ASP A 37 7.80 -2.43 0.73
CA ASP A 37 7.82 -3.10 -0.57
C ASP A 37 7.07 -2.29 -1.63
N SER A 38 7.61 -2.28 -2.85
CA SER A 38 7.04 -1.54 -3.98
C SER A 38 5.57 -1.90 -4.29
N GLN A 39 5.18 -3.15 -4.05
CA GLN A 39 3.82 -3.63 -4.26
C GLN A 39 2.86 -3.10 -3.19
N VAL A 40 3.32 -2.94 -1.95
CA VAL A 40 2.53 -2.32 -0.87
C VAL A 40 2.24 -0.87 -1.21
N ILE A 41 3.27 -0.10 -1.60
CA ILE A 41 3.10 1.31 -2.01
C ILE A 41 2.15 1.42 -3.21
N ARG A 42 2.30 0.55 -4.21
CA ARG A 42 1.41 0.51 -5.37
C ARG A 42 -0.03 0.19 -4.96
N PHE A 43 -0.23 -0.83 -4.14
CA PHE A 43 -1.55 -1.25 -3.67
C PHE A 43 -2.24 -0.13 -2.90
N PHE A 44 -1.53 0.51 -1.96
CA PHE A 44 -2.01 1.69 -1.22
C PHE A 44 -2.50 2.81 -2.15
N LEU A 45 -1.67 3.22 -3.13
CA LEU A 45 -2.05 4.29 -4.07
C LEU A 45 -3.30 3.92 -4.89
N LEU A 46 -3.45 2.64 -5.26
CA LEU A 46 -4.57 2.14 -6.05
C LEU A 46 -5.87 1.96 -5.27
N GLN A 47 -5.84 1.94 -3.93
CA GLN A 47 -7.06 1.88 -3.10
C GLN A 47 -7.92 3.14 -3.23
N SER A 48 -7.29 4.27 -3.54
CA SER A 48 -7.95 5.56 -3.67
C SER A 48 -8.29 5.88 -5.13
N HIS A 49 -9.44 6.50 -5.35
CA HIS A 49 -9.81 6.98 -6.68
C HIS A 49 -8.85 8.10 -7.11
N TYR A 50 -8.37 8.06 -8.36
CA TYR A 50 -7.34 8.97 -8.90
C TYR A 50 -7.67 10.47 -8.90
N ARG A 51 -8.94 10.85 -8.62
CA ARG A 51 -9.41 12.23 -8.48
C ARG A 51 -9.55 12.69 -7.03
N SER A 52 -9.45 11.78 -6.08
CA SER A 52 -9.51 12.10 -4.66
C SER A 52 -8.12 12.44 -4.13
N THR A 53 -8.06 13.06 -2.96
CA THR A 53 -6.83 13.17 -2.17
C THR A 53 -6.59 11.86 -1.41
N THR A 54 -5.36 11.40 -1.38
CA THR A 54 -4.94 10.23 -0.57
C THR A 54 -4.18 10.72 0.64
N ASP A 55 -4.69 10.44 1.84
CA ASP A 55 -3.95 10.73 3.05
C ASP A 55 -3.00 9.57 3.39
N PHE A 56 -1.73 9.91 3.56
CA PHE A 56 -0.65 9.00 3.88
C PHE A 56 -0.44 8.95 5.39
N SER A 57 -0.30 7.74 5.91
CA SER A 57 0.20 7.43 7.25
C SER A 57 0.89 6.06 7.23
N GLU A 58 1.73 5.77 8.22
CA GLU A 58 2.32 4.43 8.34
C GLU A 58 1.25 3.36 8.59
N ASP A 59 0.26 3.66 9.43
CA ASP A 59 -0.90 2.78 9.67
C ASP A 59 -1.63 2.43 8.37
N ALA A 60 -1.77 3.39 7.44
CA ALA A 60 -2.40 3.15 6.14
C ALA A 60 -1.55 2.23 5.25
N LEU A 61 -0.22 2.33 5.31
CA LEU A 61 0.68 1.40 4.62
C LEU A 61 0.66 0.00 5.25
N GLU A 62 0.58 -0.11 6.58
CA GLU A 62 0.45 -1.40 7.26
C GLU A 62 -0.87 -2.10 6.93
N ALA A 63 -1.96 -1.33 6.89
CA ALA A 63 -3.27 -1.81 6.45
C ALA A 63 -3.22 -2.25 4.98
N ALA A 64 -2.56 -1.50 4.11
CA ALA A 64 -2.37 -1.87 2.71
C ALA A 64 -1.55 -3.17 2.57
N GLU A 65 -0.47 -3.34 3.33
CA GLU A 65 0.32 -4.58 3.32
C GLU A 65 -0.51 -5.78 3.78
N THR A 66 -1.27 -5.63 4.85
CA THR A 66 -2.15 -6.67 5.36
C THR A 66 -3.23 -7.04 4.34
N GLY A 67 -3.86 -6.04 3.72
CA GLY A 67 -4.83 -6.23 2.66
C GLY A 67 -4.24 -6.96 1.44
N LEU A 68 -3.01 -6.60 1.05
CA LEU A 68 -2.29 -7.24 -0.05
C LEU A 68 -1.95 -8.71 0.27
N LYS A 69 -1.48 -9.00 1.48
CA LYS A 69 -1.23 -10.38 1.95
C LYS A 69 -2.51 -11.22 1.92
N ASN A 70 -3.62 -10.65 2.38
CA ASN A 70 -4.92 -11.31 2.36
C ASN A 70 -5.39 -11.60 0.92
N LEU A 71 -5.23 -10.64 0.01
CA LEU A 71 -5.56 -10.83 -1.42
C LEU A 71 -4.76 -12.00 -2.02
N TYR A 72 -3.45 -12.05 -1.80
CA TYR A 72 -2.64 -13.17 -2.28
C TYR A 72 -3.02 -14.50 -1.64
N SER A 73 -3.32 -14.51 -0.34
CA SER A 73 -3.80 -15.71 0.34
C SER A 73 -5.12 -16.23 -0.24
N MET A 74 -6.04 -15.33 -0.59
CA MET A 74 -7.32 -15.69 -1.23
C MET A 74 -7.10 -16.26 -2.63
N ILE A 75 -6.25 -15.62 -3.44
CA ILE A 75 -5.90 -16.12 -4.79
C ILE A 75 -5.29 -17.52 -4.68
N SER A 76 -4.31 -17.71 -3.79
CA SER A 76 -3.69 -19.03 -3.57
C SER A 76 -4.68 -20.09 -3.08
N THR A 77 -5.69 -19.69 -2.29
CA THR A 77 -6.75 -20.59 -1.85
C THR A 77 -7.63 -21.02 -3.02
N ILE A 78 -8.00 -20.09 -3.91
CA ILE A 78 -8.78 -20.37 -5.12
C ILE A 78 -8.01 -21.30 -6.05
N GLU A 79 -6.74 -21.01 -6.33
CA GLU A 79 -5.88 -21.85 -7.19
C GLU A 79 -5.74 -23.28 -6.66
N LYS A 80 -5.70 -23.46 -5.33
CA LYS A 80 -5.68 -24.80 -4.72
C LYS A 80 -7.03 -25.49 -4.80
N ALA A 81 -8.13 -24.75 -4.67
CA ALA A 81 -9.48 -25.29 -4.76
C ALA A 81 -9.82 -25.77 -6.18
N GLU A 82 -9.36 -25.07 -7.22
CA GLU A 82 -9.53 -25.51 -8.62
C GLU A 82 -8.78 -26.80 -8.95
N ASN A 83 -7.69 -27.09 -8.22
CA ASN A 83 -6.94 -28.36 -8.35
C ASN A 83 -7.52 -29.50 -7.49
N GLY A 84 -8.56 -29.24 -6.69
CA GLY A 84 -9.30 -30.25 -5.95
C GLY A 84 -10.40 -30.85 -6.83
N SER A 85 -10.27 -32.14 -7.16
CA SER A 85 -11.35 -32.93 -7.75
C SER A 85 -12.62 -32.76 -6.92
N GLY A 86 -13.62 -32.06 -7.47
CA GLY A 86 -14.89 -31.83 -6.79
C GLY A 86 -15.55 -33.14 -6.41
N GLU A 87 -15.47 -33.52 -5.13
CA GLU A 87 -16.46 -34.40 -4.54
C GLU A 87 -17.68 -33.52 -4.22
N SER A 88 -18.67 -33.62 -5.10
CA SER A 88 -20.01 -33.11 -4.85
C SER A 88 -20.57 -33.76 -3.60
N PHE A 89 -21.07 -32.94 -2.67
CA PHE A 89 -21.99 -33.37 -1.61
C PHE A 89 -23.32 -33.85 -2.22
#